data_AF-A0AAJ5UG76-F1
#
_entry.id   AF-A0AAJ5UG76-F1
#
_cell.length_a   1.000
_cell.length_b   1.000
_cell.length_c   1.000
_cell.angle_alpha   90.00
_cell.angle_beta   90.00
_cell.angle_gamma   90.00
#
_symmetry.space_group_name_H-M   'P 1'
#
loop_
_entity.id
_entity.type
_entity.pdbx_description
1 polymer ?
#
loop_
_entity_poly.entity_id
_entity_poly.type
_entity_poly.pdbx_seq_one_letter_code
_entity_poly.pdbx_strand_id
1 'polypeptide(L)'
;MNIRLMLVFIVTQFPFYVNANILTNGVYYSKWVYSENNMEKVYPILSNKFNRDKNGVYLLPDNASIIGDEIYLRVSDDTVNIYYRQVNDDGGVVTIGRGDVDILDGVFSIKNNISNTFFDGKIPPGKFYINYDFSGRDTSPAQKEIIPFKVERPDAFSVDCKKYLKINDYYENGLPDYTEDDISYNTNIFATDSGICGLLLNDDNVRQIKEGRILFEKIQ
;
A
#
# COMPACT_ATOMS: atom_id res chain seq x y z
N MET A 1 -57.69 -30.96 28.75
CA MET A 1 -57.04 -30.64 27.47
C MET A 1 -57.06 -29.12 27.31
N ASN A 2 -55.89 -28.53 27.04
CA ASN A 2 -55.59 -27.15 26.58
C ASN A 2 -54.50 -26.40 27.37
N ILE A 3 -53.26 -26.78 27.01
CA ILE A 3 -52.13 -25.95 26.58
C ILE A 3 -51.83 -24.69 27.42
N ARG A 4 -50.82 -24.85 28.31
CA ARG A 4 -50.04 -23.74 28.85
C ARG A 4 -49.23 -23.12 27.71
N LEU A 5 -49.50 -21.85 27.38
CA LEU A 5 -48.67 -21.06 26.49
C LEU A 5 -47.43 -20.60 27.27
N MET A 6 -46.28 -21.23 27.02
CA MET A 6 -44.99 -20.79 27.53
C MET A 6 -44.33 -19.97 26.43
N LEU A 7 -44.34 -18.64 26.57
CA LEU A 7 -43.63 -17.72 25.69
C LEU A 7 -42.14 -17.79 26.02
N VAL A 8 -41.42 -18.64 25.30
CA VAL A 8 -39.95 -18.64 25.28
C VAL A 8 -39.52 -17.47 24.39
N PHE A 9 -39.12 -16.36 25.01
CA PHE A 9 -38.36 -15.34 24.31
C PHE A 9 -36.98 -15.91 23.99
N ILE A 10 -36.83 -16.46 22.79
CA ILE A 10 -35.51 -16.69 22.20
C ILE A 10 -34.98 -15.31 21.85
N VAL A 11 -34.23 -14.71 22.78
CA VAL A 11 -33.34 -13.60 22.44
C VAL A 11 -32.25 -14.22 21.58
N THR A 12 -32.45 -14.21 20.26
CA THR A 12 -31.36 -14.41 19.31
C THR A 12 -30.37 -13.29 19.56
N GLN A 13 -29.37 -13.56 20.40
CA GLN A 13 -28.13 -12.81 20.39
C GLN A 13 -27.51 -13.08 19.03
N PHE A 14 -27.93 -12.31 18.02
CA PHE A 14 -27.09 -12.10 16.87
C PHE A 14 -25.74 -11.67 17.44
N PRO A 15 -24.64 -12.39 17.20
CA PRO A 15 -23.36 -11.74 17.31
C PRO A 15 -23.47 -10.59 16.32
N PHE A 16 -23.64 -9.37 16.84
CA PHE A 16 -23.23 -8.20 16.10
C PHE A 16 -21.78 -8.50 15.77
N TYR A 17 -21.53 -8.92 14.52
CA TYR A 17 -20.23 -8.83 13.93
C TYR A 17 -19.93 -7.35 13.91
N VAL A 18 -19.44 -6.84 15.04
CA VAL A 18 -18.65 -5.62 15.03
C VAL A 18 -17.49 -6.04 14.15
N ASN A 19 -17.51 -5.60 12.89
CA ASN A 19 -16.31 -5.52 12.08
C ASN A 19 -15.41 -4.57 12.86
N ALA A 20 -14.68 -5.10 13.84
CA ALA A 20 -13.61 -4.38 14.47
C ALA A 20 -12.67 -4.05 13.31
N ASN A 21 -12.54 -2.76 13.00
CA ASN A 21 -11.55 -2.32 12.03
C ASN A 21 -10.23 -2.95 12.46
N ILE A 22 -9.75 -3.89 11.65
CA ILE A 22 -8.57 -4.72 11.94
C ILE A 22 -7.33 -3.81 12.13
N LEU A 23 -7.39 -2.59 11.58
CA LEU A 23 -6.40 -1.53 11.69
C LEU A 23 -6.97 -0.34 12.46
N THR A 24 -6.15 0.31 13.28
CA THR A 24 -6.58 1.52 14.00
C THR A 24 -6.47 2.76 13.12
N ASN A 25 -7.34 3.75 13.33
CA ASN A 25 -7.30 5.00 12.56
C ASN A 25 -5.95 5.70 12.68
N GLY A 26 -5.41 6.20 11.57
CA GLY A 26 -4.17 6.95 11.52
C GLY A 26 -3.48 6.90 10.17
N VAL A 27 -2.26 7.42 10.14
CA VAL A 27 -1.37 7.36 8.97
C VAL A 27 -0.26 6.37 9.26
N TYR A 28 -0.09 5.42 8.36
CA TYR A 28 0.94 4.41 8.36
C TYR A 28 1.95 4.67 7.26
N TYR A 29 3.20 4.30 7.48
CA TYR A 29 4.30 4.50 6.54
C TYR A 29 5.07 3.21 6.29
N SER A 30 5.37 2.93 5.02
CA SER A 30 6.08 1.73 4.59
C SER A 30 7.58 1.79 4.90
N LYS A 31 8.11 0.67 5.39
CA LYS A 31 9.54 0.38 5.52
C LYS A 31 9.82 -1.01 5.01
N TRP A 32 10.97 -1.23 4.39
CA TRP A 32 11.45 -2.58 4.12
C TRP A 32 12.15 -3.15 5.35
N VAL A 33 11.69 -4.30 5.83
CA VAL A 33 12.30 -4.98 6.98
C VAL A 33 12.68 -6.41 6.63
N TYR A 34 13.74 -6.90 7.25
CA TYR A 34 14.20 -8.29 7.14
C TYR A 34 14.62 -8.80 8.52
N SER A 35 14.69 -10.12 8.67
CA SER A 35 15.17 -10.76 9.90
C SER A 35 16.65 -11.08 9.80
N GLU A 36 17.44 -10.70 10.79
CA GLU A 36 18.83 -11.11 10.92
C GLU A 36 19.14 -11.45 12.37
N ASN A 37 19.61 -12.67 12.62
CA ASN A 37 19.85 -13.19 13.97
C ASN A 37 18.60 -13.09 14.88
N ASN A 38 17.42 -13.41 14.33
CA ASN A 38 16.11 -13.31 14.99
C ASN A 38 15.72 -11.88 15.43
N MET A 39 16.39 -10.86 14.90
CA MET A 39 16.03 -9.46 15.11
C MET A 39 15.54 -8.84 13.81
N GLU A 40 14.45 -8.09 13.89
CA GLU A 40 13.96 -7.30 12.76
C GLU A 40 14.89 -6.10 12.52
N LYS A 41 15.29 -5.92 11.26
CA LYS A 41 16.14 -4.82 10.81
C LYS A 41 15.48 -4.09 9.65
N VAL A 42 15.56 -2.76 9.66
CA VAL A 42 15.15 -1.91 8.55
C VAL A 42 16.25 -1.92 7.49
N TYR A 43 15.88 -2.19 6.24
CA TYR A 43 16.79 -2.09 5.11
C TYR A 43 16.77 -0.66 4.55
N PRO A 44 17.83 0.13 4.74
CA PRO A 44 17.80 1.57 4.52
C PRO A 44 17.68 1.97 3.05
N ILE A 45 18.04 1.08 2.10
CA ILE A 45 17.98 1.38 0.66
C ILE A 45 16.54 1.39 0.16
N LEU A 46 15.65 0.57 0.73
CA LEU A 46 14.23 0.49 0.38
C LEU A 46 13.33 1.08 1.48
N SER A 47 13.90 1.90 2.36
CA SER A 47 13.17 2.51 3.47
C SER A 47 13.47 4.00 3.51
N ASN A 48 12.53 4.76 2.98
CA ASN A 48 12.62 6.21 2.96
C ASN A 48 12.37 6.82 4.34
N LYS A 49 12.63 8.12 4.45
CA LYS A 49 12.17 8.91 5.60
C LYS A 49 10.86 9.57 5.21
N PHE A 50 9.85 9.44 6.07
CA PHE A 50 8.59 10.15 5.85
C PHE A 50 8.79 11.66 6.00
N ASN A 51 8.01 12.43 5.24
CA ASN A 51 8.04 13.88 5.28
C ASN A 51 6.85 14.44 6.07
N ARG A 52 7.09 15.45 6.91
CA ARG A 52 6.04 16.13 7.69
C ARG A 52 6.36 17.61 7.89
N ASP A 53 5.32 18.43 7.85
CA ASP A 53 5.35 19.81 8.35
C ASP A 53 4.12 20.12 9.21
N LYS A 54 3.86 21.41 9.45
CA LYS A 54 2.71 21.88 10.25
C LYS A 54 1.34 21.50 9.68
N ASN A 55 1.24 21.21 8.38
CA ASN A 55 -0.01 20.87 7.70
C ASN A 55 -0.24 19.35 7.62
N GLY A 56 0.78 18.54 7.95
CA GLY A 56 0.68 17.09 8.02
C GLY A 56 1.82 16.36 7.33
N VAL A 57 1.62 15.06 7.15
CA VAL A 57 2.50 14.17 6.38
C VAL A 57 2.24 14.36 4.89
N TYR A 58 3.26 14.25 4.04
CA TYR A 58 3.12 14.45 2.60
C TYR A 58 4.12 13.63 1.77
N LEU A 59 3.77 13.38 0.51
CA LEU A 59 4.68 12.93 -0.53
C LEU A 59 5.38 14.13 -1.17
N LEU A 60 6.68 13.99 -1.43
CA LEU A 60 7.46 14.98 -2.19
C LEU A 60 7.52 14.57 -3.66
N PRO A 61 7.15 15.47 -4.59
CA PRO A 61 7.22 15.12 -6.00
C PRO A 61 8.64 15.21 -6.55
N ASP A 62 9.58 15.85 -5.82
CA ASP A 62 10.96 16.01 -6.27
C ASP A 62 11.77 14.72 -6.28
N ASN A 63 12.88 14.76 -7.00
CA ASN A 63 13.73 13.61 -7.30
C ASN A 63 14.93 13.51 -6.35
N ALA A 64 14.78 13.93 -5.09
CA ALA A 64 15.88 14.02 -4.15
C ALA A 64 16.41 12.62 -3.73
N SER A 65 17.17 11.98 -4.63
CA SER A 65 18.10 10.86 -4.40
C SER A 65 17.56 9.66 -3.62
N ILE A 66 16.28 9.36 -3.77
CA ILE A 66 15.61 8.29 -3.05
C ILE A 66 15.34 7.14 -4.02
N ILE A 67 16.12 6.06 -3.88
CA ILE A 67 15.78 4.76 -4.47
C ILE A 67 14.58 4.22 -3.69
N GLY A 68 13.58 3.72 -4.43
CA GLY A 68 12.47 2.98 -3.88
C GLY A 68 11.20 3.80 -3.66
N ASP A 69 10.09 3.07 -3.65
CA ASP A 69 8.76 3.62 -3.47
C ASP A 69 8.57 4.25 -2.09
N GLU A 70 7.78 5.31 -2.05
CA GLU A 70 7.26 5.88 -0.80
C GLU A 70 5.77 5.56 -0.73
N ILE A 71 5.34 4.76 0.27
CA ILE A 71 3.95 4.35 0.38
C ILE A 71 3.43 4.70 1.78
N TYR A 72 2.31 5.41 1.80
CA TYR A 72 1.52 5.68 3.01
C TYR A 72 0.18 4.98 2.91
N LEU A 73 -0.33 4.55 4.06
CA LEU A 73 -1.70 4.07 4.18
C LEU A 73 -2.42 4.90 5.23
N ARG A 74 -3.54 5.50 4.85
CA ARG A 74 -4.42 6.24 5.75
C ARG A 74 -5.61 5.37 6.11
N VAL A 75 -5.79 5.09 7.39
CA VAL A 75 -6.97 4.42 7.94
C VAL A 75 -7.84 5.45 8.65
N SER A 76 -9.13 5.46 8.33
CA SER A 76 -10.16 6.18 9.08
C SER A 76 -11.37 5.26 9.27
N ASP A 77 -12.32 5.68 10.11
CA ASP A 77 -13.47 4.85 10.48
C ASP A 77 -14.21 4.27 9.26
N ASP A 78 -14.33 5.06 8.19
CA ASP A 78 -15.14 4.72 7.02
C ASP A 78 -14.31 4.48 5.74
N THR A 79 -13.04 4.86 5.71
CA THR A 79 -12.23 4.77 4.48
C THR A 79 -10.78 4.41 4.74
N VAL A 80 -10.22 3.64 3.81
CA VAL A 80 -8.78 3.39 3.71
C VAL A 80 -8.28 3.85 2.36
N ASN A 81 -7.19 4.61 2.37
CA ASN A 81 -6.54 5.11 1.16
C ASN A 81 -5.06 4.78 1.21
N ILE A 82 -4.50 4.38 0.08
CA ILE A 82 -3.05 4.27 -0.11
C ILE A 82 -2.60 5.48 -0.91
N TYR A 83 -1.54 6.13 -0.47
CA TYR A 83 -0.87 7.20 -1.18
C TYR A 83 0.53 6.72 -1.51
N TYR A 84 0.97 6.92 -2.74
CA TYR A 84 2.26 6.43 -3.17
C TYR A 84 3.00 7.43 -4.05
N ARG A 85 4.33 7.34 -3.99
CA ARG A 85 5.26 7.93 -4.94
C ARG A 85 6.17 6.82 -5.45
N GLN A 86 6.23 6.69 -6.76
CA GLN A 86 7.11 5.75 -7.47
C GLN A 86 8.05 6.54 -8.35
N VAL A 87 9.26 6.02 -8.50
CA VAL A 87 10.30 6.59 -9.36
C VAL A 87 10.87 5.46 -10.20
N ASN A 88 11.02 5.69 -11.50
CA ASN A 88 11.68 4.74 -12.37
C ASN A 88 13.20 4.68 -12.11
N ASP A 89 13.87 3.67 -12.66
CA ASP A 89 15.28 3.38 -12.37
C ASP A 89 16.26 4.52 -12.70
N ASP A 90 15.97 5.35 -13.71
CA ASP A 90 16.82 6.48 -14.11
C ASP A 90 16.45 7.81 -13.42
N GLY A 91 15.40 7.81 -12.59
CA GLY A 91 14.87 9.00 -11.92
C GLY A 91 14.16 9.98 -12.85
N GLY A 92 14.02 9.70 -14.14
CA GLY A 92 13.41 10.61 -15.11
C GLY A 92 11.90 10.73 -14.98
N VAL A 93 11.25 9.74 -14.37
CA VAL A 93 9.78 9.64 -14.25
C VAL A 93 9.39 9.48 -12.78
N VAL A 94 8.55 10.38 -12.29
CA VAL A 94 7.97 10.32 -10.94
C VAL A 94 6.46 10.22 -11.06
N THR A 95 5.89 9.18 -10.48
CA THR A 95 4.44 8.97 -10.38
C THR A 95 3.98 9.19 -8.95
N ILE A 96 2.96 10.02 -8.76
CA ILE A 96 2.27 10.20 -7.47
C ILE A 96 0.83 9.78 -7.62
N GLY A 97 0.38 8.88 -6.76
CA GLY A 97 -0.99 8.41 -6.81
C GLY A 97 -1.65 8.15 -5.47
N ARG A 98 -2.96 7.94 -5.55
CA ARG A 98 -3.85 7.63 -4.45
C ARG A 98 -4.81 6.53 -4.87
N GLY A 99 -4.72 5.39 -4.20
CA GLY A 99 -5.67 4.29 -4.32
C GLY A 99 -6.73 4.32 -3.22
N ASP A 100 -7.99 4.15 -3.59
CA ASP A 100 -9.08 3.85 -2.65
C ASP A 100 -9.13 2.34 -2.40
N VAL A 101 -9.23 1.95 -1.13
CA VAL A 101 -9.03 0.56 -0.71
C VAL A 101 -10.27 0.01 -0.01
N ASP A 102 -10.74 -1.14 -0.50
CA ASP A 102 -11.66 -1.99 0.25
C ASP A 102 -10.86 -2.97 1.13
N ILE A 103 -11.28 -3.16 2.38
CA ILE A 103 -10.70 -4.16 3.29
C ILE A 103 -11.68 -5.32 3.45
N LEU A 104 -11.23 -6.52 3.13
CA LEU A 104 -11.99 -7.75 3.40
C LEU A 104 -11.02 -8.87 3.79
N ASP A 105 -11.29 -9.55 4.91
CA ASP A 105 -10.59 -10.78 5.33
C ASP A 105 -9.05 -10.72 5.27
N GLY A 106 -8.45 -9.63 5.74
CA GLY A 106 -6.98 -9.48 5.78
C GLY A 106 -6.36 -9.16 4.42
N VAL A 107 -7.16 -8.64 3.49
CA VAL A 107 -6.76 -8.27 2.14
C VAL A 107 -7.20 -6.83 1.87
N PHE A 108 -6.30 -6.04 1.29
CA PHE A 108 -6.64 -4.79 0.63
C PHE A 108 -6.94 -5.06 -0.83
N SER A 109 -8.01 -4.45 -1.34
CA SER A 109 -8.33 -4.46 -2.76
C SER A 109 -8.41 -3.03 -3.28
N ILE A 110 -7.59 -2.71 -4.28
CA ILE A 110 -7.61 -1.38 -4.89
C ILE A 110 -8.87 -1.25 -5.75
N LYS A 111 -9.78 -0.37 -5.34
CA LYS A 111 -11.06 -0.14 -6.01
C LYS A 111 -10.94 0.89 -7.11
N ASN A 112 -10.25 1.98 -6.81
CA ASN A 112 -10.04 3.12 -7.68
C ASN A 112 -8.62 3.62 -7.45
N ASN A 113 -7.97 4.13 -8.49
CA ASN A 113 -6.64 4.70 -8.39
C ASN A 113 -6.58 5.99 -9.22
N ILE A 114 -6.09 7.06 -8.61
CA ILE A 114 -5.83 8.32 -9.30
C ILE A 114 -4.35 8.64 -9.22
N SER A 115 -3.73 9.04 -10.34
CA SER A 115 -2.32 9.39 -10.33
C SER A 115 -1.96 10.52 -11.29
N ASN A 116 -0.82 11.17 -11.00
CA ASN A 116 -0.13 12.10 -11.86
C ASN A 116 1.28 11.60 -12.09
N THR A 117 1.77 11.75 -13.31
CA THR A 117 3.13 11.37 -13.67
C THR A 117 3.85 12.56 -14.26
N PHE A 118 5.10 12.72 -13.84
CA PHE A 118 5.95 13.85 -14.18
C PHE A 118 7.22 13.34 -14.86
N PHE A 119 7.56 13.95 -15.99
CA PHE A 119 8.70 13.56 -16.84
C PHE A 119 9.82 14.59 -16.77
N ASP A 120 11.06 14.10 -16.90
CA ASP A 120 12.28 14.89 -17.09
C ASP A 120 12.45 16.03 -16.07
N GLY A 121 12.07 15.78 -14.82
CA GLY A 121 12.16 16.77 -13.75
C GLY A 121 11.20 17.95 -13.89
N LYS A 122 10.20 17.91 -14.81
CA LYS A 122 9.11 18.90 -14.92
C LYS A 122 8.05 18.68 -13.84
N ILE A 123 8.54 18.68 -12.60
CA ILE A 123 7.78 18.36 -11.41
C ILE A 123 7.24 19.68 -10.85
N PRO A 124 5.92 19.81 -10.62
CA PRO A 124 5.37 21.04 -10.08
C PRO A 124 5.91 21.28 -8.66
N PRO A 125 6.20 22.54 -8.29
CA PRO A 125 6.52 22.87 -6.90
C PRO A 125 5.29 22.59 -6.03
N GLY A 126 5.44 21.78 -4.98
CA GLY A 126 4.31 21.44 -4.13
C GLY A 126 4.54 20.24 -3.24
N LYS A 127 3.53 19.95 -2.42
CA LYS A 127 3.47 18.79 -1.52
C LYS A 127 2.13 18.11 -1.72
N PHE A 128 2.14 16.78 -1.77
CA PHE A 128 0.93 15.97 -1.86
C PHE A 128 0.61 15.44 -0.47
N TYR A 129 -0.22 16.17 0.27
CA TYR A 129 -0.51 15.83 1.66
C TYR A 129 -1.37 14.58 1.80
N ILE A 130 -0.98 13.73 2.73
CA ILE A 130 -1.80 12.59 3.15
C ILE A 130 -3.03 13.13 3.87
N ASN A 131 -4.20 12.52 3.61
CA ASN A 131 -5.56 12.96 4.01
C ASN A 131 -6.23 13.99 3.09
N TYR A 132 -5.58 14.41 2.00
CA TYR A 132 -6.19 15.33 1.05
C TYR A 132 -6.30 14.69 -0.33
N ASP A 133 -7.46 14.89 -0.96
CA ASP A 133 -7.66 14.59 -2.36
C ASP A 133 -6.79 15.51 -3.21
N PHE A 134 -6.20 14.94 -4.26
CA PHE A 134 -5.56 15.70 -5.32
C PHE A 134 -6.13 15.27 -6.67
N SER A 135 -6.15 16.19 -7.62
CA SER A 135 -6.56 15.88 -9.00
C SER A 135 -5.53 14.96 -9.66
N GLY A 136 -5.97 14.05 -10.52
CA GLY A 136 -5.12 13.19 -11.34
C GLY A 136 -5.92 12.48 -12.43
N ARG A 137 -5.25 11.65 -13.21
CA ARG A 137 -5.91 10.73 -14.15
C ARG A 137 -6.40 9.51 -13.38
N ASP A 138 -7.55 8.96 -13.80
CA ASP A 138 -7.98 7.63 -13.35
C ASP A 138 -7.07 6.57 -13.98
N THR A 139 -6.38 5.84 -13.12
CA THR A 139 -5.41 4.78 -13.45
C THR A 139 -5.77 3.50 -12.71
N SER A 140 -7.06 3.31 -12.45
CA SER A 140 -7.59 2.11 -11.81
C SER A 140 -7.22 0.88 -12.65
N PRO A 141 -6.65 -0.18 -12.03
CA PRO A 141 -6.25 -1.35 -12.77
C PRO A 141 -7.49 -2.09 -13.28
N ALA A 142 -7.42 -2.63 -14.51
CA ALA A 142 -8.53 -3.38 -15.11
C ALA A 142 -8.90 -4.63 -14.31
N GLN A 143 -7.89 -5.24 -13.68
CA GLN A 143 -8.03 -6.28 -12.68
C GLN A 143 -7.69 -5.70 -11.31
N LYS A 144 -8.50 -5.99 -10.29
CA LYS A 144 -8.26 -5.51 -8.93
C LYS A 144 -6.90 -6.01 -8.42
N GLU A 145 -6.02 -5.10 -8.04
CA GLU A 145 -4.79 -5.41 -7.30
C GLU A 145 -5.17 -5.88 -5.88
N ILE A 146 -4.65 -7.05 -5.50
CA ILE A 146 -4.96 -7.72 -4.24
C ILE A 146 -3.72 -7.72 -3.34
N ILE A 147 -3.75 -6.98 -2.23
CA ILE A 147 -2.60 -6.84 -1.34
C ILE A 147 -2.92 -7.57 -0.01
N PRO A 148 -2.41 -8.80 0.18
CA PRO A 148 -2.56 -9.51 1.45
C PRO A 148 -1.74 -8.81 2.53
N PHE A 149 -2.34 -8.58 3.70
CA PHE A 149 -1.63 -8.02 4.84
C PHE A 149 -1.79 -8.87 6.10
N LYS A 150 -0.88 -8.66 7.04
CA LYS A 150 -0.91 -9.27 8.37
C LYS A 150 -0.76 -8.20 9.43
N VAL A 151 -1.72 -8.13 10.36
CA VAL A 151 -1.54 -7.28 11.55
C VAL A 151 -0.49 -7.92 12.44
N GLU A 152 0.59 -7.18 12.68
CA GLU A 152 1.66 -7.60 13.59
C GLU A 152 1.37 -7.11 15.00
N ARG A 153 0.81 -5.89 15.11
CA ARG A 153 0.46 -5.20 16.36
C ARG A 153 -0.54 -4.06 16.08
N PRO A 154 -1.20 -3.46 17.10
CA PRO A 154 -2.24 -2.43 16.87
C PRO A 154 -1.80 -1.21 16.04
N ASP A 155 -0.50 -0.90 16.07
CA ASP A 155 0.14 0.21 15.37
C ASP A 155 1.01 -0.22 14.19
N ALA A 156 1.00 -1.51 13.79
CA ALA A 156 1.75 -1.96 12.62
C ALA A 156 1.18 -3.22 11.95
N PHE A 157 1.26 -3.22 10.62
CA PHE A 157 0.93 -4.38 9.79
C PHE A 157 2.01 -4.60 8.73
N SER A 158 2.02 -5.77 8.10
CA SER A 158 3.00 -6.14 7.11
C SER A 158 2.38 -6.63 5.81
N VAL A 159 3.10 -6.45 4.70
CA VAL A 159 2.77 -7.01 3.40
C VAL A 159 3.92 -7.91 2.97
N ASP A 160 3.61 -9.18 2.73
CA ASP A 160 4.54 -10.15 2.18
C ASP A 160 4.54 -10.03 0.65
N CYS A 161 5.61 -9.45 0.10
CA CYS A 161 5.74 -9.26 -1.34
C CYS A 161 5.74 -10.57 -2.13
N LYS A 162 6.23 -11.69 -1.59
CA LYS A 162 6.18 -12.99 -2.29
C LYS A 162 4.73 -13.47 -2.40
N LYS A 163 3.97 -13.35 -1.31
CA LYS A 163 2.56 -13.71 -1.31
C LYS A 163 1.77 -12.80 -2.25
N TYR A 164 2.05 -11.50 -2.22
CA TYR A 164 1.46 -10.49 -3.10
C TYR A 164 1.74 -10.80 -4.59
N LEU A 165 3.00 -10.98 -4.97
CA LEU A 165 3.39 -11.31 -6.35
C LEU A 165 2.71 -12.59 -6.85
N LYS A 166 2.60 -13.61 -5.98
CA LYS A 166 1.92 -14.87 -6.30
C LYS A 166 0.41 -14.70 -6.49
N ILE A 167 -0.26 -13.96 -5.62
CA ILE A 167 -1.73 -13.78 -5.69
C ILE A 167 -2.14 -12.99 -6.94
N ASN A 168 -1.31 -12.04 -7.36
CA ASN A 168 -1.55 -11.22 -8.54
C ASN A 168 -0.91 -11.82 -9.81
N ASP A 169 -0.42 -13.07 -9.75
CA ASP A 169 0.11 -13.84 -10.88
C ASP A 169 1.33 -13.21 -11.60
N TYR A 170 2.10 -12.39 -10.89
CA TYR A 170 3.27 -11.68 -11.44
C TYR A 170 4.52 -12.55 -11.57
N TYR A 171 4.62 -13.65 -10.83
CA TYR A 171 5.73 -14.59 -11.00
C TYR A 171 5.67 -15.33 -12.35
N GLU A 172 4.47 -15.67 -12.81
CA GLU A 172 4.27 -16.49 -14.00
C GLU A 172 4.08 -15.64 -15.26
N ASN A 173 3.41 -14.48 -15.14
CA ASN A 173 3.10 -13.61 -16.28
C ASN A 173 4.01 -12.38 -16.41
N GLY A 174 4.95 -12.19 -15.48
CA GLY A 174 5.74 -10.97 -15.38
C GLY A 174 4.95 -9.78 -14.82
N LEU A 175 5.63 -8.65 -14.66
CA LEU A 175 4.98 -7.38 -14.38
C LEU A 175 4.25 -6.90 -15.64
N PRO A 176 3.12 -6.18 -15.52
CA PRO A 176 2.45 -5.64 -16.70
C PRO A 176 3.40 -4.75 -17.51
N ASP A 177 3.59 -5.09 -18.78
CA ASP A 177 4.38 -4.27 -19.72
C ASP A 177 3.71 -2.90 -19.87
N TYR A 178 4.49 -1.85 -19.67
CA TYR A 178 4.06 -0.48 -19.90
C TYR A 178 4.18 -0.17 -21.40
N THR A 179 3.08 0.20 -22.06
CA THR A 179 3.13 0.83 -23.39
C THR A 179 3.66 2.27 -23.24
N GLU A 180 4.28 2.92 -24.23
CA GLU A 180 4.75 4.32 -24.09
C GLU A 180 3.65 5.29 -23.60
N ASP A 181 2.38 5.02 -23.93
CA ASP A 181 1.22 5.75 -23.45
C ASP A 181 0.84 5.42 -21.98
N ASP A 182 1.18 4.22 -21.49
CA ASP A 182 0.93 3.70 -20.14
C ASP A 182 2.13 3.80 -19.19
N ILE A 183 3.37 3.93 -19.68
CA ILE A 183 4.57 4.36 -18.90
C ILE A 183 4.24 5.66 -18.16
N SER A 184 3.34 6.44 -18.75
CA SER A 184 2.83 7.68 -18.19
C SER A 184 1.95 7.50 -16.96
N TYR A 185 1.51 6.30 -16.55
CA TYR A 185 0.51 6.14 -15.48
C TYR A 185 0.55 4.74 -14.84
N ASN A 186 1.32 4.58 -13.76
CA ASN A 186 1.39 3.31 -13.03
C ASN A 186 0.03 2.93 -12.43
N THR A 187 -0.50 1.79 -12.89
CA THR A 187 -1.75 1.21 -12.40
C THR A 187 -1.56 0.42 -11.11
N ASN A 188 -0.36 -0.15 -10.91
CA ASN A 188 0.00 -0.96 -9.75
C ASN A 188 0.75 -0.16 -8.69
N ILE A 189 0.39 -0.36 -7.42
CA ILE A 189 1.00 0.38 -6.31
C ILE A 189 2.28 -0.31 -5.79
N PHE A 190 2.28 -1.64 -5.68
CA PHE A 190 3.41 -2.37 -5.09
C PHE A 190 4.30 -3.10 -6.11
N ALA A 191 3.81 -3.30 -7.34
CA ALA A 191 4.47 -4.05 -8.40
C ALA A 191 4.75 -3.16 -9.63
N THR A 192 5.85 -2.42 -9.58
CA THR A 192 6.48 -1.77 -10.74
C THR A 192 7.91 -2.33 -10.90
N ASP A 193 8.57 -2.12 -12.04
CA ASP A 193 9.91 -2.67 -12.30
C ASP A 193 10.93 -2.24 -11.22
N SER A 194 10.85 -0.96 -10.82
CA SER A 194 11.60 -0.35 -9.73
C SER A 194 10.91 -0.48 -8.37
N GLY A 195 9.74 -1.11 -8.35
CA GLY A 195 8.80 -1.08 -7.23
C GLY A 195 9.20 -2.02 -6.10
N ILE A 196 8.76 -1.68 -4.90
CA ILE A 196 9.22 -2.32 -3.66
C ILE A 196 9.01 -3.84 -3.64
N CYS A 197 7.94 -4.37 -4.26
CA CYS A 197 7.77 -5.81 -4.44
C CYS A 197 8.34 -6.33 -5.77
N GLY A 198 8.38 -5.52 -6.84
CA GLY A 198 8.92 -5.91 -8.14
C GLY A 198 10.38 -6.35 -8.07
N LEU A 199 11.17 -5.75 -7.17
CA LEU A 199 12.55 -6.14 -6.91
C LEU A 199 12.73 -7.63 -6.54
N LEU A 200 11.70 -8.31 -6.03
CA LEU A 200 11.81 -9.75 -5.72
C LEU A 200 11.81 -10.65 -6.96
N LEU A 201 11.47 -10.12 -8.14
CA LEU A 201 11.51 -10.86 -9.40
C LEU A 201 12.93 -10.93 -10.00
N ASN A 202 13.86 -10.11 -9.51
CA ASN A 202 15.26 -10.16 -9.92
C ASN A 202 16.06 -11.13 -9.03
N ASP A 203 16.50 -12.24 -9.62
CA ASP A 203 17.29 -13.28 -8.98
C ASP A 203 18.70 -12.86 -8.53
N ASP A 204 19.21 -11.72 -8.96
CA ASP A 204 20.52 -11.21 -8.54
C ASP A 204 20.45 -10.29 -7.31
N ASN A 205 19.25 -10.03 -6.79
CA ASN A 205 19.09 -9.16 -5.62
C ASN A 205 19.68 -9.74 -4.33
N VAL A 206 20.07 -8.84 -3.43
CA VAL A 206 20.69 -9.21 -2.15
C VAL A 206 19.72 -9.92 -1.22
N ARG A 207 20.26 -10.73 -0.30
CA ARG A 207 19.46 -11.54 0.64
C ARG A 207 18.45 -10.71 1.44
N GLN A 208 18.83 -9.50 1.86
CA GLN A 208 17.98 -8.60 2.65
C GLN A 208 16.70 -8.19 1.90
N ILE A 209 16.76 -8.11 0.56
CA ILE A 209 15.59 -7.89 -0.29
C ILE A 209 14.80 -9.20 -0.42
N LYS A 210 15.46 -10.32 -0.71
CA LYS A 210 14.78 -11.60 -0.93
C LYS A 210 14.07 -12.18 0.31
N GLU A 211 14.56 -11.88 1.50
CA GLU A 211 14.03 -12.38 2.77
C GLU A 211 13.21 -11.34 3.53
N GLY A 212 13.03 -10.15 2.94
CA GLY A 212 12.32 -9.07 3.58
C GLY A 212 10.82 -9.05 3.27
N ARG A 213 10.18 -8.03 3.84
CA ARG A 213 8.77 -7.69 3.63
C ARG A 213 8.57 -6.20 3.89
N ILE A 214 7.42 -5.68 3.49
CA ILE A 214 7.04 -4.32 3.85
C ILE A 214 6.44 -4.35 5.26
N LEU A 215 6.88 -3.45 6.12
CA LEU A 215 6.26 -3.12 7.40
C LEU A 215 5.66 -1.72 7.30
N PHE A 216 4.37 -1.61 7.56
CA PHE A 216 3.67 -0.35 7.72
C PHE A 216 3.56 -0.03 9.21
N GLU A 217 4.20 1.05 9.64
CA GLU A 217 4.13 1.51 11.04
C GLU A 217 3.35 2.82 11.13
N LYS A 218 2.50 2.93 12.15
CA LYS A 218 1.72 4.14 12.42
C LYS A 218 2.64 5.30 12.82
N ILE A 219 2.47 6.44 12.17
CA ILE A 219 3.23 7.67 12.40
C ILE A 219 2.33 8.85 12.84
N GLN A 220 1.01 8.72 12.68
CA GLN A 220 0.02 9.71 13.11
C GLN A 220 -1.28 9.01 13.51
#